data_AF-A0A2I0HGX6-F1
#
_entry.id   AF-A0A2I0HGX6-F1
#
_cell.length_a   1.000
_cell.length_b   1.000
_cell.length_c   1.000
_cell.angle_alpha   90.00
_cell.angle_beta   90.00
_cell.angle_gamma   90.00
#
_symmetry.space_group_name_H-M   'P 1'
#
loop_
_entity.id
_entity.type
_entity.pdbx_description
1 polymer ?
#
loop_
_entity_poly.entity_id
_entity_poly.type
_entity_poly.pdbx_seq_one_letter_code
_entity_poly.pdbx_strand_id
1 'polypeptide(L)' 'MIDNGSALNVCPVTTLKQMNVDLNRICPSKTAVRAFDGSRREVNGEIDLLIDVGPCSFSITFQ' A
#
# COMPACT_ATOMS: atom_id res chain seq x y z
N MET A 1 -3.30 1.32 -11.73
CA MET A 1 -2.20 0.66 -12.45
C MET A 1 -2.09 -0.74 -11.88
N ILE A 2 -1.96 -1.76 -12.71
CA ILE A 2 -1.66 -3.12 -12.27
C ILE A 2 -0.20 -3.36 -12.63
N ASP A 3 0.64 -3.59 -11.62
CA ASP A 3 2.05 -3.87 -11.80
C ASP A 3 2.35 -5.30 -11.36
N ASN A 4 2.59 -6.17 -12.34
CA ASN A 4 2.96 -7.58 -12.10
C ASN A 4 4.48 -7.75 -11.90
N GLY A 5 5.27 -6.68 -12.04
CA GLY A 5 6.72 -6.70 -11.82
C GLY A 5 7.14 -6.36 -10.39
N SER A 6 6.21 -5.82 -9.58
CA SER A 6 6.44 -5.49 -8.17
C SER A 6 6.12 -6.66 -7.24
N ALA A 7 6.97 -6.89 -6.24
CA ALA A 7 6.76 -7.91 -5.22
C ALA A 7 5.82 -7.46 -4.08
N LEU A 8 5.50 -6.16 -4.01
CA LEU A 8 4.71 -5.54 -2.95
C LEU A 8 3.65 -4.60 -3.54
N ASN A 9 2.53 -4.45 -2.84
CA ASN A 9 1.50 -3.46 -3.18
C ASN A 9 1.85 -2.14 -2.48
N VAL A 10 2.03 -1.06 -3.23
CA VAL A 10 2.36 0.25 -2.66
C VAL A 10 1.18 1.21 -2.84
N CYS A 11 0.79 1.89 -1.76
CA CYS A 11 -0.27 2.89 -1.78
C CYS A 11 0.25 4.24 -1.25
N PRO A 12 0.21 5.32 -2.05
CA PRO A 12 0.54 6.65 -1.55
C PRO A 12 -0.38 7.08 -0.40
N VAL A 13 0.20 7.65 0.66
CA VAL A 13 -0.56 8.18 1.80
C VAL A 13 -1.60 9.24 1.37
N THR A 14 -1.33 9.98 0.29
CA THR A 14 -2.29 10.94 -0.27
C THR A 14 -3.56 10.26 -0.77
N THR A 15 -3.46 9.06 -1.34
CA THR A 15 -4.61 8.26 -1.77
C THR A 15 -5.42 7.79 -0.56
N LEU A 16 -4.76 7.31 0.50
CA LEU A 16 -5.44 6.92 1.75
C LEU A 16 -6.24 8.08 2.35
N LYS A 17 -5.66 9.30 2.34
CA LYS A 17 -6.35 10.52 2.78
C LYS A 17 -7.58 10.83 1.92
N GLN A 18 -7.48 10.71 0.61
CA GLN A 18 -8.60 10.95 -0.31
C GLN A 18 -9.72 9.91 -0.14
N MET A 19 -9.37 8.68 0.25
CA MET A 19 -10.33 7.63 0.59
C MET A 19 -10.94 7.78 1.99
N ASN A 20 -10.56 8.81 2.76
CA ASN A 20 -10.95 9.00 4.17
C ASN A 20 -10.64 7.78 5.06
N VAL A 21 -9.53 7.10 4.77
CA VAL A 21 -9.05 5.99 5.62
C VAL A 21 -8.42 6.57 6.89
N ASP A 22 -8.75 5.97 8.03
CA ASP A 22 -8.11 6.31 9.31
C ASP A 22 -6.63 5.91 9.28
N LEU A 23 -5.76 6.92 9.20
CA LEU A 23 -4.31 6.73 9.15
C LEU A 23 -3.74 6.16 10.46
N ASN A 24 -4.48 6.19 11.57
CA ASN A 24 -4.06 5.52 12.81
C ASN A 24 -4.03 4.00 12.68
N ARG A 25 -4.65 3.45 11.62
CA ARG A 25 -4.61 2.02 11.28
C ARG A 25 -3.32 1.60 10.58
N ILE A 26 -2.46 2.56 10.20
CA ILE A 26 -1.16 2.25 9.63
C ILE A 26 -0.26 1.71 10.74
N CYS A 27 0.15 0.46 10.58
CA CYS A 27 1.10 -0.19 11.47
C CYS A 27 2.53 0.17 11.06
N PRO A 28 3.43 0.50 12.00
CA PRO A 28 4.83 0.74 11.67
C PRO A 28 5.46 -0.47 10.98
N SER A 29 6.16 -0.22 9.87
CA SER A 29 6.90 -1.24 9.14
C SER A 29 8.37 -0.84 9.02
N LYS A 30 9.26 -1.84 8.97
CA LYS A 30 10.70 -1.64 8.73
C LYS A 30 11.07 -1.86 7.25
N THR A 31 10.06 -1.98 6.39
CA THR A 31 10.25 -2.26 4.97
C THR A 31 10.78 -1.02 4.25
N ALA A 32 11.75 -1.23 3.36
CA ALA A 32 12.20 -0.21 2.42
C ALA A 32 11.92 -0.71 1.01
N VAL A 33 11.24 0.10 0.21
CA VAL A 33 10.94 -0.20 -1.19
C VAL A 33 12.04 0.38 -2.08
N ARG A 34 12.36 -0.34 -3.16
CA ARG A 34 13.30 0.12 -4.17
C ARG A 34 12.52 0.52 -5.43
N ALA A 35 12.67 1.76 -5.86
CA ALA A 35 12.09 2.23 -7.11
C ALA A 35 12.90 1.72 -8.32
N PHE A 36 12.33 1.84 -9.51
CA PHE A 36 12.97 1.39 -10.76
C PHE A 36 14.30 2.08 -11.06
N ASP A 37 14.48 3.31 -10.59
CA ASP A 37 15.74 4.06 -10.68
C ASP A 37 16.82 3.58 -9.68
N GLY A 38 16.51 2.54 -8.89
CA GLY A 38 17.39 1.98 -7.88
C GLY A 38 17.37 2.71 -6.55
N SER A 39 16.65 3.84 -6.44
CA SER A 39 16.52 4.59 -5.19
C SER A 39 15.75 3.78 -4.13
N ARG A 40 16.18 3.87 -2.87
CA ARG A 40 15.50 3.26 -1.72
C ARG A 40 14.65 4.30 -1.02
N ARG A 41 13.42 3.92 -0.68
CA ARG A 41 12.48 4.74 0.09
C ARG A 41 11.94 3.93 1.26
N GLU A 42 11.96 4.52 2.44
CA GLU A 42 11.31 3.92 3.61
C GLU A 42 9.79 4.06 3.46
N VAL A 43 9.05 3.02 3.85
CA VAL A 43 7.59 3.04 3.83
C VAL A 43 7.08 3.67 5.13
N ASN A 44 5.94 4.35 5.06
CA ASN A 44 5.33 4.95 6.24
C ASN A 44 4.79 3.88 7.22
N GLY A 45 4.46 2.70 6.69
CA GLY A 45 3.95 1.57 7.45
C GLY A 45 3.23 0.59 6.55
N GLU A 46 2.36 -0.22 7.14
CA GLU A 46 1.53 -1.18 6.45
C GLU A 46 0.07 -0.99 6.84
N ILE A 47 -0.85 -1.18 5.89
CA ILE A 47 -2.29 -1.10 6.13
C ILE A 47 -3.03 -2.17 5.35
N ASP A 48 -3.95 -2.84 6.03
CA ASP A 48 -4.89 -3.78 5.39
C ASP A 48 -6.14 -3.03 4.93
N LEU A 49 -6.42 -3.12 3.63
CA LEU A 49 -7.61 -2.56 3.02
C LEU A 49 -8.46 -3.67 2.40
N LEU A 50 -9.78 -3.56 2.56
CA LEU A 50 -10.72 -4.39 1.82
C LEU A 50 -10.92 -3.79 0.42
N ILE A 51 -10.68 -4.61 -0.59
CA ILE A 51 -10.88 -4.27 -2.00
C ILE A 51 -11.95 -5.20 -2.58
N ASP A 52 -12.98 -4.59 -3.15
CA ASP A 52 -14.04 -5.30 -3.85
C ASP A 52 -13.67 -5.48 -5.33
N VAL A 53 -13.65 -6.74 -5.78
CA VAL A 53 -13.46 -7.13 -7.17
C VAL A 53 -14.68 -7.94 -7.60
N GLY A 54 -15.62 -7.27 -8.27
CA GLY A 54 -16.92 -7.87 -8.60
C GLY A 54 -17.70 -8.22 -7.32
N PRO A 55 -18.24 -9.45 -7.18
CA PRO A 55 -18.99 -9.86 -5.99
C PRO A 55 -18.10 -10.29 -4.81
N CYS A 56 -16.77 -10.19 -4.93
CA CYS A 56 -15.83 -10.71 -3.94
C CYS A 56 -15.03 -9.59 -3.28
N SER A 57 -14.83 -9.68 -1.96
CA SER A 57 -13.97 -8.77 -1.20
C SER A 57 -12.67 -9.45 -0.80
N PHE A 58 -11.55 -8.74 -0.92
CA PHE A 58 -10.21 -9.22 -0.59
C PHE A 58 -9.57 -8.29 0.42
N SER A 59 -8.99 -8.84 1.48
CA SER A 59 -8.11 -8.08 2.37
C SER A 59 -6.71 -8.05 1.77
N ILE A 60 -6.24 -6.88 1.38
CA ILE A 60 -4.93 -6.67 0.76
C ILE A 60 -4.10 -5.75 1.63
N THR A 61 -2.89 -6.18 1.95
CA THR A 61 -1.89 -5.36 2.64
C THR A 61 -1.18 -4.45 1.64
N PHE A 62 -1.13 -3.16 1.96
CA PHE A 62 -0.36 -2.14 1.25
C PHE A 62 0.76 -1.59 2.12
N GLN A 63 1.89 -1.29 1.48
CA GLN A 63 3.00 -0.48 2.02
C GLN A 63 2.89 0.99 1.60
#